data_AF-A0A4R4W8L2-F1
#
_entry.id   AF-A0A4R4W8L2-F1
#
_cell.length_a   1.000
_cell.length_b   1.000
_cell.length_c   1.000
_cell.angle_alpha   90.00
_cell.angle_beta   90.00
_cell.angle_gamma   90.00
#
_symmetry.space_group_name_H-M   'P 1'
#
loop_
_entity.id
_entity.type
_entity.pdbx_description
1 polymer ?
#
loop_
_entity_poly.entity_id
_entity_poly.type
_entity_poly.pdbx_seq_one_letter_code
_entity_poly.pdbx_strand_id
1 'polypeptide(L)'
;MAHYCDVETQKGGGCRRRVNAATCYDHVNGPVPPKSGGSNGTPVRSRNPVWTEAAPIENASITLPDAVTVVQRLPTHWRGKIAEQSVRRVGREQWGDFLQERTAGLCRPLARTARELLAIKARVDRLPGEAAAAAAHHLGAPPVVQTMAERFASGLGATTTIEQNLAATAHAVRVLGIFVCVITDAVPTCQCLKDLVADHLPRDDFETSLWHLTKPPAPT
;
A
#
# COMPACT_ATOMS: atom_id res chain seq x y z
N MET A 1 -35.41 32.64 19.84
CA MET A 1 -35.87 32.14 18.53
C MET A 1 -34.98 30.97 18.13
N ALA A 2 -35.56 29.83 17.73
CA ALA A 2 -34.76 28.70 17.26
C ALA A 2 -34.29 28.97 15.83
N HIS A 3 -32.98 28.96 15.58
CA HIS A 3 -32.43 29.08 14.25
C HIS A 3 -32.56 27.73 13.52
N TYR A 4 -33.00 27.76 12.26
CA TYR A 4 -33.08 26.60 11.38
C TYR A 4 -32.05 26.75 10.26
N CYS A 5 -31.54 25.62 9.75
CA CYS A 5 -30.56 25.59 8.67
C CYS A 5 -31.26 25.71 7.31
N ASP A 6 -31.25 26.87 6.65
CA ASP A 6 -31.95 27.06 5.36
C ASP A 6 -31.12 26.62 4.13
N VAL A 7 -30.16 25.70 4.30
CA VAL A 7 -29.28 25.22 3.21
C VAL A 7 -29.93 24.09 2.44
N GLU A 8 -29.81 24.12 1.11
CA GLU A 8 -30.36 23.12 0.20
C GLU A 8 -29.71 21.74 0.42
N THR A 9 -30.55 20.69 0.38
CA THR A 9 -30.13 19.29 0.53
C THR A 9 -29.99 18.61 -0.82
N GLN A 10 -29.29 17.48 -0.87
CA GLN A 10 -29.10 16.68 -2.10
C GLN A 10 -30.40 16.23 -2.77
N LYS A 11 -31.54 16.27 -2.06
CA LYS A 11 -32.86 15.90 -2.58
C LYS A 11 -33.67 17.12 -3.10
N GLY A 12 -33.05 18.29 -3.24
CA GLY A 12 -33.69 19.49 -3.81
C GLY A 12 -34.67 20.19 -2.87
N GLY A 13 -34.48 20.08 -1.56
CA GLY A 13 -35.30 20.76 -0.55
C GLY A 13 -34.44 21.43 0.53
N GLY A 14 -34.93 22.53 1.11
CA GLY A 14 -34.26 23.24 2.21
C GLY A 14 -34.20 22.38 3.48
N CYS A 15 -33.05 22.34 4.13
CA CYS A 15 -32.91 21.70 5.43
C CYS A 15 -33.84 22.39 6.45
N ARG A 16 -34.41 21.64 7.39
CA ARG A 16 -35.24 22.20 8.48
C ARG A 16 -34.77 21.72 9.85
N ARG A 17 -33.51 21.29 9.95
CA ARG A 17 -32.90 20.90 11.22
C ARG A 17 -32.43 22.14 11.98
N ARG A 18 -32.52 22.09 13.31
CA ARG A 18 -32.02 23.16 14.19
C ARG A 18 -30.49 23.18 14.18
N VAL A 19 -29.89 24.37 14.14
CA VAL A 19 -28.45 24.60 13.84
C VAL A 19 -27.46 24.10 14.92
N ASN A 20 -27.93 23.32 15.90
CA ASN A 20 -27.10 22.77 16.98
C ASN A 20 -26.85 21.26 16.81
N ALA A 21 -27.44 20.63 15.79
CA ALA A 21 -27.17 19.24 15.47
C ALA A 21 -25.90 19.18 14.61
N ALA A 22 -24.79 18.78 15.21
CA ALA A 22 -23.46 18.63 14.63
C ALA A 22 -23.35 17.63 13.45
N THR A 23 -24.45 17.26 12.80
CA THR A 23 -24.54 16.12 11.88
C THR A 23 -25.61 16.30 10.81
N CYS A 24 -25.55 17.40 10.06
CA CYS A 24 -26.32 17.53 8.80
C CYS A 24 -25.44 17.06 7.64
N TYR A 25 -25.47 15.75 7.35
CA TYR A 25 -24.67 15.11 6.30
C TYR A 25 -25.30 15.19 4.89
N ASP A 26 -26.51 15.72 4.78
CA ASP A 26 -27.33 15.64 3.55
C ASP A 26 -27.18 16.87 2.62
N HIS A 27 -26.16 17.71 2.82
CA HIS A 27 -25.94 18.91 2.00
C HIS A 27 -25.09 18.61 0.76
N VAL A 28 -25.39 19.29 -0.35
CA VAL A 28 -24.73 19.08 -1.66
C VAL A 28 -23.22 19.34 -1.59
N ASN A 29 -22.79 20.25 -0.72
CA ASN A 29 -21.39 20.67 -0.58
C ASN A 29 -20.71 20.12 0.69
N GLY A 30 -21.27 19.06 1.31
CA GLY A 30 -20.72 18.47 2.53
C GLY A 30 -21.16 19.17 3.84
N PRO A 31 -20.62 18.75 5.00
CA PRO A 31 -21.06 19.23 6.31
C PRO A 31 -20.87 20.74 6.46
N VAL A 32 -21.91 21.46 6.87
CA VAL A 32 -21.83 22.91 7.11
C VAL A 32 -21.11 23.14 8.45
N PRO A 33 -20.01 23.90 8.49
CA PRO A 33 -19.31 24.19 9.73
C PRO A 33 -20.22 24.99 10.68
N PRO A 34 -20.09 24.78 12.00
CA PRO A 34 -20.87 25.52 12.98
C PRO A 34 -20.60 27.03 12.83
N LYS A 35 -21.69 27.81 12.78
CA LYS A 35 -21.63 29.27 12.71
C LYS A 35 -21.08 29.77 14.06
N SER A 36 -19.79 30.11 14.10
CA SER A 36 -19.15 30.66 15.29
C SER A 36 -19.84 31.97 15.66
N GLY A 37 -20.38 32.02 16.88
CA GLY A 37 -20.97 33.23 17.44
C GLY A 37 -19.90 34.31 17.56
N GLY A 38 -20.12 35.45 16.92
CA GLY A 38 -19.23 36.60 16.99
C GLY A 38 -19.23 37.22 18.38
N SER A 39 -18.07 37.24 19.00
CA SER A 39 -17.78 38.08 20.16
C SER A 39 -17.11 39.36 19.65
N ASN A 40 -17.76 40.51 19.86
CA ASN A 40 -17.19 41.83 19.60
C ASN A 40 -15.94 42.04 20.48
N GLY A 41 -14.78 42.13 19.85
CA GLY A 41 -13.53 42.58 20.46
C GLY A 41 -12.82 43.55 19.52
N THR A 42 -12.65 44.79 19.98
CA THR A 42 -11.94 45.91 19.35
C THR A 42 -10.50 45.57 18.90
N PRO A 43 -9.94 46.30 17.92
CA PRO A 43 -8.72 45.88 17.22
C PRO A 43 -7.46 46.26 18.00
N VAL A 44 -6.74 45.27 18.52
CA VAL A 44 -5.36 45.45 18.97
C VAL A 44 -4.43 45.08 17.81
N ARG A 45 -3.81 46.12 17.25
CA ARG A 45 -2.73 46.06 16.26
C ARG A 45 -1.55 45.30 16.85
N SER A 46 -1.47 44.00 16.57
CA SER A 46 -0.29 43.18 16.87
C SER A 46 0.30 42.66 15.57
N ARG A 47 1.61 42.87 15.43
CA ARG A 47 2.44 42.53 14.27
C ARG A 47 2.29 41.06 13.93
N ASN A 48 2.06 40.77 12.65
CA ASN A 48 2.16 39.44 12.05
C ASN A 48 3.48 38.75 12.47
N PRO A 49 3.44 37.55 13.06
CA PRO A 49 4.24 36.47 12.56
C PRO A 49 3.46 35.81 11.40
N VAL A 50 4.08 35.76 10.23
CA VAL A 50 3.65 34.85 9.16
C VAL A 50 3.75 33.44 9.73
N TRP A 51 2.63 32.93 10.25
CA TRP A 51 2.45 31.51 10.42
C TRP A 51 2.04 31.00 9.05
N THR A 52 3.01 30.40 8.37
CA THR A 52 2.73 29.43 7.33
C THR A 52 1.90 28.35 8.01
N GLU A 53 0.59 28.39 7.82
CA GLU A 53 -0.31 27.31 8.22
C GLU A 53 0.13 26.10 7.41
N ALA A 54 0.95 25.27 8.04
CA ALA A 54 1.31 23.97 7.49
C ALA A 54 0.00 23.25 7.25
N ALA A 55 -0.33 23.04 5.98
CA ALA A 55 -1.43 22.20 5.56
C ALA A 55 -1.40 20.90 6.39
N PRO A 56 -2.56 20.32 6.74
CA PRO A 56 -2.56 19.01 7.37
C PRO A 56 -1.79 18.08 6.44
N ILE A 57 -0.69 17.52 6.91
CA ILE A 57 -0.03 16.40 6.26
C ILE A 57 -1.01 15.24 6.44
N GLU A 58 -2.01 15.18 5.57
CA GLU A 58 -2.91 14.05 5.50
C GLU A 58 -2.05 12.85 5.11
N ASN A 59 -1.80 12.00 6.11
CA ASN A 59 -1.34 10.63 5.93
C ASN A 59 -2.46 9.81 5.24
N ALA A 60 -2.97 10.28 4.11
CA ALA A 60 -3.97 9.59 3.33
C ALA A 60 -3.32 8.32 2.76
N SER A 61 -3.91 7.17 3.09
CA SER A 61 -3.53 5.89 2.50
C SER A 61 -3.69 5.97 0.98
N ILE A 62 -2.72 5.43 0.24
CA ILE A 62 -2.75 5.47 -1.22
C ILE A 62 -3.96 4.71 -1.77
N THR A 63 -4.65 5.27 -2.76
CA THR A 63 -5.74 4.56 -3.47
C THR A 63 -5.19 3.69 -4.60
N LEU A 64 -5.97 2.73 -5.11
CA LEU A 64 -5.53 1.91 -6.25
C LEU A 64 -5.27 2.75 -7.51
N PRO A 65 -6.12 3.71 -7.93
CA PRO A 65 -5.81 4.61 -9.04
C PRO A 65 -4.51 5.41 -8.84
N ASP A 66 -4.25 5.88 -7.62
CA ASP A 66 -3.00 6.59 -7.30
C ASP A 66 -1.80 5.66 -7.42
N ALA A 67 -1.90 4.44 -6.87
CA ALA A 67 -0.86 3.43 -6.94
C ALA A 67 -0.54 3.02 -8.38
N VAL A 68 -1.56 2.85 -9.24
CA VAL A 68 -1.37 2.59 -10.68
C VAL A 68 -0.62 3.76 -11.32
N THR A 69 -1.03 5.00 -11.03
CA THR A 69 -0.37 6.21 -11.55
C THR A 69 1.09 6.30 -11.11
N VAL A 70 1.37 6.03 -9.84
CA VAL A 70 2.73 5.97 -9.29
C VAL A 70 3.56 4.93 -10.06
N VAL A 71 3.07 3.69 -10.14
CA VAL A 71 3.77 2.57 -10.79
C VAL A 71 4.05 2.84 -12.27
N GLN A 72 3.10 3.43 -12.98
CA GLN A 72 3.26 3.76 -14.41
C GLN A 72 4.23 4.93 -14.65
N ARG A 73 4.39 5.84 -13.68
CA ARG A 73 5.32 6.98 -13.75
C ARG A 73 6.72 6.66 -13.22
N LEU A 74 6.95 5.45 -12.73
CA LEU A 74 8.25 5.07 -12.19
C LEU A 74 9.34 5.18 -13.27
N PRO A 75 10.48 5.85 -12.99
CA PRO A 75 11.54 6.09 -13.96
C PRO A 75 12.25 4.80 -14.39
N THR A 76 12.46 4.62 -15.69
CA THR A 76 12.88 3.37 -16.35
C THR A 76 14.01 2.58 -15.67
N HIS A 77 14.93 3.26 -14.98
CA HIS A 77 16.04 2.64 -14.25
C HIS A 77 15.58 1.74 -13.09
N TRP A 78 14.36 1.90 -12.59
CA TRP A 78 13.86 1.06 -11.50
C TRP A 78 13.71 -0.41 -11.89
N ARG A 79 13.29 -0.66 -13.14
CA ARG A 79 13.19 -2.01 -13.70
C ARG A 79 14.57 -2.68 -13.70
N GLY A 80 15.60 -1.90 -14.03
CA GLY A 80 16.99 -2.30 -13.96
C GLY A 80 17.41 -2.67 -12.54
N LYS A 81 17.04 -1.86 -11.53
CA LYS A 81 17.33 -2.16 -10.12
C LYS A 81 16.65 -3.45 -9.64
N ILE A 82 15.37 -3.64 -9.94
CA ILE A 82 14.64 -4.87 -9.57
C ILE A 82 15.26 -6.09 -10.26
N ALA A 83 15.58 -6.00 -11.56
CA ALA A 83 16.25 -7.08 -12.28
C ALA A 83 17.63 -7.39 -11.69
N GLU A 84 18.45 -6.37 -11.40
CA GLU A 84 19.76 -6.54 -10.78
C GLU A 84 19.67 -7.21 -9.41
N GLN A 85 18.79 -6.71 -8.53
CA GLN A 85 18.58 -7.30 -7.20
C GLN A 85 18.06 -8.73 -7.30
N SER A 86 17.16 -9.01 -8.26
CA SER A 86 16.63 -10.35 -8.47
C SER A 86 17.73 -11.31 -8.94
N VAL A 87 18.52 -10.93 -9.95
CA VAL A 87 19.66 -11.72 -10.42
C VAL A 87 20.65 -12.02 -9.29
N ARG A 88 20.96 -11.03 -8.45
CA ARG A 88 21.85 -11.22 -7.29
C ARG A 88 21.32 -12.24 -6.29
N ARG A 89 19.99 -12.35 -6.12
CA ARG A 89 19.37 -13.26 -5.15
C ARG A 89 19.08 -14.65 -5.69
N VAL A 90 18.53 -14.72 -6.89
CA VAL A 90 18.01 -15.99 -7.43
C VAL A 90 18.92 -16.63 -8.45
N GLY A 91 19.91 -15.88 -8.97
CA GLY A 91 20.77 -16.32 -10.07
C GLY A 91 20.25 -15.85 -11.42
N ARG A 92 21.18 -15.70 -12.39
CA ARG A 92 20.86 -15.20 -13.74
C ARG A 92 19.96 -16.16 -14.51
N GLU A 93 20.22 -17.46 -14.40
CA GLU A 93 19.49 -18.51 -15.09
C GLU A 93 18.03 -18.56 -14.61
N GLN A 94 17.82 -18.67 -13.29
CA GLN A 94 16.50 -18.74 -12.68
C GLN A 94 15.69 -17.46 -12.93
N TRP A 95 16.37 -16.30 -12.93
CA TRP A 95 15.74 -15.04 -13.34
C TRP A 95 15.32 -15.04 -14.81
N GLY A 96 16.15 -15.61 -15.69
CA GLY A 96 15.83 -15.80 -17.11
C GLY A 96 14.59 -16.66 -17.30
N ASP A 97 14.54 -17.82 -16.65
CA ASP A 97 13.41 -18.76 -16.70
C ASP A 97 12.11 -18.09 -16.22
N PHE A 98 12.19 -17.32 -15.13
CA PHE A 98 11.08 -16.52 -14.61
C PHE A 98 10.53 -15.50 -15.61
N LEU A 99 11.39 -14.86 -16.39
CA LEU A 99 10.96 -13.93 -17.43
C LEU A 99 10.40 -14.65 -18.67
N GLN A 100 10.85 -15.86 -18.96
CA GLN A 100 10.39 -16.66 -20.10
C GLN A 100 9.04 -17.34 -19.87
N GLU A 101 8.71 -17.71 -18.63
CA GLU A 101 7.38 -18.23 -18.27
C GLU A 101 6.30 -17.13 -18.35
N ARG A 102 5.79 -16.90 -19.57
CA ARG A 102 4.59 -16.11 -19.94
C ARG A 102 4.07 -15.19 -18.82
N THR A 103 4.81 -14.11 -18.64
CA THR A 103 4.69 -13.07 -17.60
C THR A 103 3.27 -12.60 -17.28
N ALA A 104 2.32 -12.57 -18.21
CA ALA A 104 0.94 -12.18 -17.93
C ALA A 104 0.21 -13.10 -16.90
N GLY A 105 0.64 -14.36 -16.74
CA GLY A 105 0.01 -15.33 -15.86
C GLY A 105 0.56 -15.39 -14.43
N LEU A 106 1.76 -14.85 -14.18
CA LEU A 106 2.49 -15.08 -12.92
C LEU A 106 2.02 -14.20 -11.76
N CYS A 107 1.40 -13.05 -12.02
CA CYS A 107 0.98 -12.12 -10.97
C CYS A 107 0.00 -12.76 -9.97
N ARG A 108 -1.01 -13.51 -10.44
CA ARG A 108 -1.98 -14.15 -9.53
C ARG A 108 -1.35 -15.22 -8.63
N PRO A 109 -0.54 -16.16 -9.16
CA PRO A 109 0.23 -17.07 -8.33
C PRO A 109 1.13 -16.35 -7.32
N LEU A 110 1.90 -15.34 -7.74
CA LEU A 110 2.76 -14.57 -6.85
C LEU A 110 1.96 -13.89 -5.72
N ALA A 111 0.84 -13.23 -6.06
CA ALA A 111 -0.05 -12.62 -5.07
C ALA A 111 -0.57 -13.65 -4.05
N ARG A 112 -0.99 -14.84 -4.53
CA ARG A 112 -1.45 -15.93 -3.65
C ARG A 112 -0.33 -16.38 -2.71
N THR A 113 0.86 -16.65 -3.23
CA THR A 113 2.02 -17.06 -2.42
C THR A 113 2.35 -16.02 -1.35
N ALA A 114 2.33 -14.74 -1.70
CA ALA A 114 2.59 -13.66 -0.74
C ALA A 114 1.55 -13.59 0.39
N ARG A 115 0.25 -13.71 0.07
CA ARG A 115 -0.80 -13.73 1.12
C ARG A 115 -0.62 -14.86 2.09
N GLU A 116 -0.19 -16.01 1.61
CA GLU A 116 -0.06 -17.22 2.42
C GLU A 116 1.17 -17.16 3.32
N LEU A 117 2.28 -16.61 2.81
CA LEU A 117 3.43 -16.27 3.64
C LEU A 117 3.02 -15.32 4.79
N LEU A 118 2.16 -14.32 4.52
CA LEU A 118 1.64 -13.42 5.56
C LEU A 118 0.61 -14.10 6.48
N ALA A 119 -0.20 -15.03 5.98
CA ALA A 119 -1.13 -15.81 6.80
C ALA A 119 -0.38 -16.74 7.76
N ILE A 120 0.73 -17.32 7.32
CA ILE A 120 1.62 -18.11 8.17
C ILE A 120 2.31 -17.20 9.18
N LYS A 121 2.84 -16.04 8.76
CA LYS A 121 3.40 -15.02 9.67
C LYS A 121 2.44 -14.72 10.83
N ALA A 122 1.16 -14.48 10.55
CA ALA A 122 0.13 -14.22 11.57
C ALA A 122 -0.15 -15.40 12.52
N ARG A 123 0.29 -16.62 12.17
CA ARG A 123 0.16 -17.84 12.99
C ARG A 123 1.47 -18.24 13.69
N VAL A 124 2.60 -17.61 13.35
CA VAL A 124 3.95 -18.02 13.76
C VAL A 124 4.29 -17.73 15.23
N ASP A 125 3.40 -17.09 15.99
CA ASP A 125 3.45 -17.17 17.47
C ASP A 125 3.45 -18.63 17.99
N ARG A 126 3.16 -19.63 17.13
CA ARG A 126 3.04 -21.06 17.50
C ARG A 126 3.73 -22.07 16.56
N LEU A 127 4.64 -21.68 15.65
CA LEU A 127 5.26 -22.64 14.70
C LEU A 127 6.79 -22.65 14.69
N PRO A 128 7.44 -23.83 14.59
CA PRO A 128 8.89 -23.96 14.40
C PRO A 128 9.33 -23.55 12.97
N GLY A 129 10.60 -23.18 12.83
CA GLY A 129 11.19 -22.40 11.72
C GLY A 129 11.20 -22.97 10.29
N GLU A 130 10.50 -24.06 10.00
CA GLU A 130 10.44 -24.68 8.67
C GLU A 130 9.24 -24.21 7.81
N ALA A 131 8.40 -23.32 8.35
CA ALA A 131 7.08 -22.99 7.77
C ALA A 131 7.11 -22.20 6.45
N ALA A 132 8.18 -21.45 6.15
CA ALA A 132 8.21 -20.55 4.99
C ALA A 132 8.28 -21.28 3.64
N ALA A 133 9.10 -22.33 3.54
CA ALA A 133 9.22 -23.12 2.32
C ALA A 133 7.99 -24.04 2.11
N ALA A 134 7.46 -24.60 3.20
CA ALA A 134 6.25 -25.42 3.19
C ALA A 134 5.01 -24.64 2.67
N ALA A 135 4.94 -23.33 2.96
CA ALA A 135 3.89 -22.43 2.47
C ALA A 135 3.74 -22.46 0.95
N ALA A 136 4.85 -22.31 0.23
CA ALA A 136 4.85 -22.17 -1.22
C ALA A 136 4.49 -23.50 -1.91
N HIS A 137 4.96 -24.63 -1.36
CA HIS A 137 4.64 -25.96 -1.86
C HIS A 137 3.16 -26.35 -1.68
N HIS A 138 2.53 -25.95 -0.57
CA HIS A 138 1.17 -26.40 -0.24
C HIS A 138 0.07 -25.88 -1.19
N LEU A 139 0.38 -24.90 -2.04
CA LEU A 139 -0.63 -24.12 -2.77
C LEU A 139 -0.66 -24.37 -4.27
N GLY A 140 0.13 -25.32 -4.77
CA GLY A 140 0.24 -25.61 -6.20
C GLY A 140 0.70 -24.39 -7.01
N ALA A 141 1.51 -23.51 -6.41
CA ALA A 141 2.14 -22.42 -7.15
C ALA A 141 3.00 -23.01 -8.28
N PRO A 142 3.14 -22.34 -9.45
CA PRO A 142 4.06 -22.80 -10.48
C PRO A 142 5.47 -23.01 -9.92
N PRO A 143 6.23 -24.02 -10.38
CA PRO A 143 7.58 -24.31 -9.86
C PRO A 143 8.48 -23.08 -9.81
N VAL A 144 8.42 -22.21 -10.83
CA VAL A 144 9.20 -20.98 -10.84
C VAL A 144 8.89 -20.06 -9.66
N VAL A 145 7.62 -19.94 -9.27
CA VAL A 145 7.20 -19.08 -8.16
C VAL A 145 7.68 -19.65 -6.83
N GLN A 146 7.65 -20.98 -6.68
CA GLN A 146 8.18 -21.67 -5.51
C GLN A 146 9.69 -21.43 -5.39
N THR A 147 10.44 -21.66 -6.47
CA THR A 147 11.89 -21.43 -6.52
C THR A 147 12.24 -19.98 -6.21
N MET A 148 11.50 -19.01 -6.76
CA MET A 148 11.73 -17.60 -6.44
C MET A 148 11.50 -17.35 -4.96
N ALA A 149 10.34 -17.72 -4.40
CA ALA A 149 10.05 -17.51 -2.99
C ALA A 149 11.11 -18.13 -2.06
N GLU A 150 11.54 -19.36 -2.35
CA GLU A 150 12.59 -20.06 -1.61
C GLU A 150 13.92 -19.31 -1.66
N ARG A 151 14.39 -18.90 -2.85
CA ARG A 151 15.64 -18.17 -3.01
C ARG A 151 15.62 -16.82 -2.30
N PHE A 152 14.49 -16.12 -2.34
CA PHE A 152 14.32 -14.87 -1.59
C PHE A 152 14.37 -15.11 -0.08
N ALA A 153 13.76 -16.17 0.42
CA ALA A 153 13.78 -16.54 1.83
C ALA A 153 15.19 -16.93 2.30
N SER A 154 15.91 -17.77 1.55
CA SER A 154 17.28 -18.19 1.89
C SER A 154 18.27 -17.03 1.92
N GLY A 155 18.05 -15.99 1.12
CA GLY A 155 18.91 -14.80 1.06
C GLY A 155 18.78 -13.83 2.24
N LEU A 156 17.82 -14.04 3.17
CA LEU A 156 17.57 -13.13 4.30
C LEU A 156 18.46 -13.39 5.52
N GLY A 157 19.22 -14.49 5.53
CA GLY A 157 20.14 -14.85 6.61
C GLY A 157 19.43 -15.49 7.82
N ALA A 158 20.21 -16.18 8.66
CA ALA A 158 19.70 -16.88 9.85
C ALA A 158 19.47 -15.96 11.07
N THR A 159 19.83 -14.67 10.97
CA THR A 159 19.82 -13.71 12.09
C THR A 159 18.50 -12.97 12.24
N THR A 160 17.60 -13.08 11.27
CA THR A 160 16.27 -12.48 11.27
C THR A 160 15.24 -13.44 11.86
N THR A 161 14.21 -12.91 12.52
CA THR A 161 13.13 -13.77 13.02
C THR A 161 12.37 -14.42 11.86
N ILE A 162 11.81 -15.61 12.06
CA ILE A 162 10.98 -16.30 11.06
C ILE A 162 9.86 -15.37 10.57
N GLU A 163 9.28 -14.62 11.49
CA GLU A 163 8.21 -13.66 11.23
C GLU A 163 8.65 -12.50 10.30
N GLN A 164 9.88 -11.99 10.48
CA GLN A 164 10.48 -10.98 9.62
C GLN A 164 10.82 -11.58 8.24
N ASN A 165 11.32 -12.81 8.21
CA ASN A 165 11.64 -13.51 6.96
C ASN A 165 10.41 -13.74 6.09
N LEU A 166 9.31 -14.17 6.70
CA LEU A 166 8.03 -14.35 6.01
C LEU A 166 7.49 -13.03 5.45
N ALA A 167 7.53 -11.95 6.24
CA ALA A 167 7.10 -10.62 5.78
C ALA A 167 7.95 -10.12 4.61
N ALA A 168 9.27 -10.20 4.74
CA ALA A 168 10.20 -9.73 3.72
C ALA A 168 10.09 -10.56 2.43
N THR A 169 9.91 -11.88 2.54
CA THR A 169 9.71 -12.76 1.39
C THR A 169 8.37 -12.46 0.70
N ALA A 170 7.28 -12.32 1.46
CA ALA A 170 5.97 -11.98 0.91
C ALA A 170 6.01 -10.64 0.15
N HIS A 171 6.72 -9.67 0.73
CA HIS A 171 6.92 -8.37 0.12
C HIS A 171 7.71 -8.48 -1.20
N ALA A 172 8.85 -9.18 -1.21
CA ALA A 172 9.63 -9.43 -2.41
C ALA A 172 8.79 -10.06 -3.53
N VAL A 173 8.00 -11.07 -3.19
CA VAL A 173 7.11 -11.78 -4.12
C VAL A 173 6.04 -10.84 -4.69
N ARG A 174 5.47 -9.93 -3.89
CA ARG A 174 4.53 -8.91 -4.38
C ARG A 174 5.21 -7.94 -5.34
N VAL A 175 6.39 -7.43 -5.00
CA VAL A 175 7.14 -6.49 -5.86
C VAL A 175 7.50 -7.13 -7.20
N LEU A 176 7.90 -8.42 -7.20
CA LEU A 176 8.11 -9.18 -8.43
C LEU A 176 6.84 -9.28 -9.29
N GLY A 177 5.69 -9.55 -8.68
CA GLY A 177 4.42 -9.59 -9.41
C GLY A 177 4.02 -8.23 -9.97
N ILE A 178 4.32 -7.12 -9.28
CA ILE A 178 4.14 -5.76 -9.79
C ILE A 178 5.07 -5.51 -10.97
N PHE A 179 6.36 -5.87 -10.85
CA PHE A 179 7.34 -5.77 -11.93
C PHE A 179 6.88 -6.53 -13.19
N VAL A 180 6.40 -7.76 -13.02
CA VAL A 180 5.84 -8.58 -14.09
C VAL A 180 4.66 -7.90 -14.78
N CYS A 181 3.71 -7.34 -14.01
CA CYS A 181 2.59 -6.59 -14.57
C CYS A 181 3.03 -5.32 -15.28
N VAL A 182 4.12 -4.68 -14.85
CA VAL A 182 4.65 -3.49 -15.54
C VAL A 182 5.22 -3.84 -16.91
N ILE A 183 6.05 -4.89 -16.99
CA ILE A 183 6.67 -5.28 -18.28
C ILE A 183 5.68 -5.89 -19.27
N THR A 184 4.48 -6.24 -18.81
CA THR A 184 3.36 -6.75 -19.62
C THR A 184 2.22 -5.77 -19.81
N ASP A 185 2.38 -4.53 -19.33
CA ASP A 185 1.35 -3.48 -19.39
C ASP A 185 -0.01 -3.88 -18.74
N ALA A 186 0.05 -4.74 -17.72
CA ALA A 186 -1.10 -5.27 -16.99
C ALA A 186 -1.33 -4.61 -15.61
N VAL A 187 -0.66 -3.48 -15.33
CA VAL A 187 -0.67 -2.78 -14.03
C VAL A 187 -2.08 -2.55 -13.46
N PRO A 188 -3.09 -2.05 -14.22
CA PRO A 188 -4.43 -1.80 -13.68
C PRO A 188 -5.13 -3.06 -13.13
N THR A 189 -4.72 -4.24 -13.59
CA THR A 189 -5.29 -5.53 -13.18
C THR A 189 -4.40 -6.30 -12.20
N CYS A 190 -3.23 -5.76 -11.85
CA CYS A 190 -2.22 -6.40 -11.02
C CYS A 190 -2.76 -6.75 -9.62
N GLN A 191 -2.83 -8.04 -9.31
CA GLN A 191 -3.30 -8.49 -8.00
C GLN A 191 -2.29 -8.17 -6.89
N CYS A 192 -0.99 -8.25 -7.16
CA CYS A 192 0.03 -7.87 -6.19
C CYS A 192 -0.04 -6.40 -5.80
N LEU A 193 -0.36 -5.51 -6.75
CA LEU A 193 -0.55 -4.08 -6.49
C LEU A 193 -1.80 -3.83 -5.64
N LYS A 194 -2.92 -4.48 -5.97
CA LYS A 194 -4.14 -4.41 -5.17
C LYS A 194 -3.92 -4.86 -3.74
N ASP A 195 -3.18 -5.95 -3.56
CA ASP A 195 -2.86 -6.47 -2.24
C ASP A 195 -1.96 -5.51 -1.45
N LEU A 196 -0.98 -4.89 -2.11
CA LEU A 196 -0.10 -3.91 -1.47
C LEU A 196 -0.85 -2.63 -1.06
N VAL A 197 -1.81 -2.18 -1.88
CA VAL A 197 -2.68 -1.04 -1.54
C VAL A 197 -3.62 -1.38 -0.38
N ALA A 198 -4.11 -2.61 -0.31
CA ALA A 198 -4.97 -3.09 0.78
C ALA A 198 -4.26 -3.15 2.15
N ASP A 199 -2.93 -3.09 2.17
CA ASP A 199 -2.18 -2.94 3.42
C ASP A 199 -2.29 -1.52 4.03
N HIS A 200 -3.00 -0.59 3.35
CA HIS A 200 -3.26 0.78 3.81
C HIS A 200 -2.00 1.59 4.16
N LEU A 201 -0.92 1.38 3.41
CA LEU A 201 0.34 2.08 3.62
C LEU A 201 0.20 3.59 3.33
N PRO A 202 0.85 4.46 4.13
CA PRO A 202 1.09 5.84 3.74
C PRO A 202 1.79 5.90 2.38
N ARG A 203 1.55 6.97 1.61
CA ARG A 203 2.10 7.11 0.26
C ARG A 203 3.63 6.94 0.20
N ASP A 204 4.35 7.59 1.10
CA ASP A 204 5.83 7.55 1.12
C ASP A 204 6.36 6.14 1.42
N ASP A 205 5.66 5.42 2.31
CA ASP A 205 5.95 4.01 2.62
C ASP A 205 5.65 3.11 1.43
N PHE A 206 4.55 3.36 0.71
CA PHE A 206 4.21 2.63 -0.51
C PHE A 206 5.28 2.81 -1.58
N GLU A 207 5.68 4.04 -1.87
CA GLU A 207 6.70 4.33 -2.87
C GLU A 207 8.04 3.68 -2.51
N THR A 208 8.48 3.81 -1.25
CA THR A 208 9.70 3.16 -0.76
C THR A 208 9.63 1.64 -0.92
N SER A 209 8.47 1.06 -0.62
CA SER A 209 8.23 -0.39 -0.71
C SER A 209 8.26 -0.91 -2.15
N LEU A 210 8.03 -0.08 -3.17
CA LEU A 210 8.14 -0.52 -4.57
C LEU A 210 9.59 -0.70 -5.05
N TRP A 211 10.55 -0.02 -4.40
CA TRP A 211 11.96 0.00 -4.82
C TRP A 211 12.83 -1.06 -4.18
N HIS A 212 12.38 -1.59 -3.05
CA HIS A 212 13.16 -2.51 -2.26
C HIS A 212 12.49 -3.88 -2.29
N LEU A 213 13.17 -4.89 -2.81
CA LEU A 213 12.66 -6.27 -2.69
C LEU A 213 12.55 -6.72 -1.23
N THR A 214 13.27 -6.07 -0.31
CA THR A 214 13.11 -6.26 1.13
C THR A 214 13.26 -4.93 1.84
N LYS A 215 12.24 -4.51 2.59
CA LYS A 215 12.37 -3.40 3.54
C LYS A 215 13.37 -3.85 4.62
N PRO A 216 14.36 -3.00 5.00
CA PRO A 216 15.13 -3.27 6.21
C PRO A 216 14.16 -3.39 7.39
N PRO A 217 14.45 -4.26 8.39
CA PRO A 217 13.57 -4.41 9.55
C PRO A 217 13.35 -3.03 10.20
N ALA A 218 12.13 -2.79 10.67
CA ALA A 218 11.86 -1.62 11.48
C ALA A 218 12.81 -1.65 12.70
N PRO A 219 13.45 -0.53 13.06
CA PRO A 219 14.25 -0.48 14.28
C PRO A 219 13.31 -0.77 15.47
N THR A 220 13.62 -1.83 16.21
CA THR A 220 13.00 -2.16 17.51
C THR A 220 13.47 -1.20 18.57
#